data_AF-A0A8X6XTY9-F1
#
_entry.id   AF-A0A8X6XTY9-F1
#
_cell.length_a   1.000
_cell.length_b   1.000
_cell.length_c   1.000
_cell.angle_alpha   90.00
_cell.angle_beta   90.00
_cell.angle_gamma   90.00
#
_symmetry.space_group_name_H-M   'P 1'
#
loop_
_entity.id
_entity.type
_entity.pdbx_description
1 polymer ?
#
loop_
_entity_poly.entity_id
_entity_poly.type
_entity_poly.pdbx_seq_one_letter_code
_entity_poly.pdbx_strand_id
1 'polypeptide(L)'
;MYRTLILLLVGISIANAIVCLPNYCDDVSCDSVSCSSDEEYTEHGTFCGCCPACLKIIRKGESCAFLFTGIGLPPTAKCDEGLMCDFQSLLCE
;
A
#
# COMPACT_ATOMS: atom_id res chain seq x y z
N MET A 1 31.00 -24.30 -21.65
CA MET A 1 29.83 -23.58 -22.20
C MET A 1 28.52 -23.83 -21.43
N TYR A 2 28.31 -24.97 -20.77
CA TYR A 2 27.09 -25.21 -19.96
C TYR A 2 27.03 -24.37 -18.67
N ARG A 3 28.19 -24.13 -18.04
CA ARG A 3 28.30 -23.43 -16.75
C ARG A 3 27.87 -21.95 -16.81
N THR A 4 28.10 -21.29 -17.94
CA THR A 4 27.64 -19.92 -18.22
C THR A 4 26.14 -19.86 -18.52
N LEU A 5 25.60 -20.89 -19.17
CA LEU A 5 24.16 -21.02 -19.43
C LEU A 5 23.36 -21.22 -18.13
N ILE A 6 23.89 -22.02 -17.18
CA ILE A 6 23.26 -22.24 -15.88
C ILE A 6 23.21 -20.95 -15.06
N LEU A 7 24.28 -20.14 -15.06
CA LEU A 7 24.31 -18.85 -14.36
C LEU A 7 23.33 -17.82 -14.95
N LEU A 8 23.11 -17.87 -16.26
CA LEU A 8 22.19 -16.96 -16.95
C LEU A 8 20.72 -17.35 -16.68
N LEU A 9 20.39 -18.64 -16.59
CA LEU A 9 19.06 -19.10 -16.19
C LEU A 9 18.69 -18.76 -14.74
N VAL A 10 19.65 -18.80 -13.81
CA VAL A 10 19.42 -18.41 -12.40
C VAL A 10 19.28 -16.88 -12.24
N GLY A 11 19.87 -16.11 -13.16
CA GLY A 11 19.79 -14.65 -13.18
C GLY A 11 18.42 -14.09 -13.56
N ILE A 12 17.55 -14.88 -14.20
CA ILE A 12 16.16 -14.51 -14.52
C ILE A 12 15.28 -14.84 -13.31
N SER A 13 15.64 -14.27 -12.16
CA SER A 13 14.74 -14.20 -11.02
C SER A 13 13.73 -13.10 -11.35
N ILE A 14 12.51 -13.53 -11.63
CA ILE A 14 11.38 -12.75 -12.10
C ILE A 14 11.17 -11.53 -11.19
N ALA A 15 11.46 -10.33 -11.70
CA ALA A 15 11.03 -9.09 -11.09
C ALA A 15 9.51 -8.95 -11.33
N ASN A 16 8.71 -9.55 -10.47
CA ASN A 16 7.26 -9.33 -10.48
C ASN A 16 6.98 -7.98 -9.82
N ALA A 17 6.92 -6.91 -10.61
CA ALA A 17 6.29 -5.68 -10.17
C ALA A 17 4.78 -5.91 -10.17
N ILE A 18 4.14 -5.87 -8.99
CA ILE A 18 2.68 -5.91 -8.90
C ILE A 18 2.18 -4.55 -9.38
N VAL A 19 1.74 -4.48 -10.65
CA VAL A 19 1.26 -3.26 -11.30
C VAL A 19 -0.23 -3.38 -11.57
N CYS A 20 -0.98 -2.34 -11.23
CA CYS A 20 -2.39 -2.22 -11.53
C CYS A 20 -2.56 -1.85 -13.00
N LEU A 21 -3.22 -2.71 -13.79
CA LEU A 21 -3.57 -2.38 -15.17
C LEU A 21 -4.63 -1.27 -15.21
N PRO A 22 -4.67 -0.43 -16.26
CA PRO A 22 -5.60 0.69 -16.36
C PRO A 22 -7.08 0.30 -16.20
N ASN A 23 -7.43 -0.90 -16.67
CA ASN A 23 -8.78 -1.45 -16.66
C ASN A 23 -9.02 -2.42 -15.48
N TYR A 24 -8.11 -2.47 -14.49
CA TYR A 24 -8.22 -3.42 -13.38
C TYR A 24 -9.49 -3.19 -12.56
N CYS A 25 -9.91 -1.94 -12.36
CA CYS A 25 -11.11 -1.62 -11.58
C CYS A 25 -12.43 -1.94 -12.32
N ASP A 26 -12.40 -2.16 -13.63
CA ASP A 26 -13.62 -2.39 -14.42
C ASP A 26 -14.30 -3.73 -14.06
N ASP A 27 -13.50 -4.72 -13.65
CA ASP A 27 -13.95 -6.05 -13.24
C ASP A 27 -14.11 -6.19 -11.71
N VAL A 28 -13.86 -5.12 -10.94
CA VAL A 28 -13.91 -5.15 -9.48
C VAL A 28 -15.27 -4.71 -8.96
N SER A 29 -15.96 -5.60 -8.26
CA SER A 29 -17.17 -5.25 -7.50
C SER A 29 -16.78 -4.90 -6.06
N CYS A 30 -17.07 -3.68 -5.63
CA CYS A 30 -16.76 -3.21 -4.29
C CYS A 30 -17.92 -3.43 -3.32
N ASP A 31 -17.62 -3.91 -2.12
CA ASP A 31 -18.57 -3.94 -1.01
C ASP A 31 -18.73 -2.56 -0.37
N SER A 32 -19.90 -2.32 0.24
CA SER A 32 -20.08 -1.14 1.07
C SER A 32 -19.31 -1.30 2.38
N VAL A 33 -18.51 -0.30 2.72
CA VAL A 33 -17.76 -0.25 3.98
C VAL A 33 -18.39 0.77 4.93
N SER A 34 -18.48 0.41 6.20
CA SER A 34 -18.90 1.31 7.28
C SER A 34 -17.75 1.42 8.27
N CYS A 35 -17.16 2.60 8.37
CA CYS A 35 -15.99 2.83 9.22
C CYS A 35 -16.39 3.06 10.68
N SER A 36 -15.49 2.68 11.58
CA SER A 36 -15.61 2.95 13.01
C SER A 36 -15.34 4.44 13.30
N SER A 37 -15.69 4.92 14.49
CA SER A 37 -15.45 6.31 14.90
C SER A 37 -13.98 6.76 14.87
N ASP A 38 -13.05 5.81 14.95
CA ASP A 38 -11.60 6.04 14.96
C ASP A 38 -10.94 5.79 13.58
N GLU A 39 -11.75 5.59 12.55
CA GLU A 39 -11.33 5.33 11.19
C GLU A 39 -11.92 6.37 10.24
N GLU A 40 -11.23 6.64 9.15
CA GLU A 40 -11.72 7.52 8.10
C GLU A 40 -12.03 6.74 6.83
N TYR A 41 -13.21 7.02 6.27
CA TYR A 41 -13.61 6.52 4.97
C TYR A 41 -12.76 7.15 3.87
N THR A 42 -12.11 6.32 3.06
CA THR A 42 -11.39 6.73 1.86
C THR A 42 -11.97 6.02 0.65
N GLU A 43 -12.44 6.77 -0.34
CA GLU A 43 -13.09 6.24 -1.55
C GLU A 43 -12.18 5.33 -2.40
N HIS A 44 -10.86 5.55 -2.35
CA HIS A 44 -9.84 4.81 -3.11
C HIS A 44 -8.80 4.15 -2.18
N GLY A 45 -9.26 3.53 -1.10
CA GLY A 45 -8.38 3.05 -0.03
C GLY A 45 -7.78 1.66 -0.26
N THR A 46 -8.32 0.85 -1.18
CA THR A 46 -7.84 -0.52 -1.43
C THR A 46 -6.67 -0.60 -2.42
N PHE A 47 -6.14 -1.81 -2.60
CA PHE A 47 -5.11 -2.10 -3.58
C PHE A 47 -5.59 -1.69 -4.98
N CYS A 48 -4.75 -0.97 -5.74
CA CYS A 48 -5.09 -0.32 -7.00
C CYS A 48 -6.12 0.83 -6.93
N GLY A 49 -6.59 1.22 -5.75
CA GLY A 49 -7.50 2.35 -5.56
C GLY A 49 -8.90 2.14 -6.14
N CYS A 50 -9.35 0.90 -6.33
CA CYS A 50 -10.64 0.63 -6.96
C CYS A 50 -11.83 0.73 -6.00
N CYS A 51 -11.61 0.41 -4.72
CA CYS A 51 -12.69 0.32 -3.74
C CYS A 51 -12.44 1.22 -2.53
N PRO A 52 -13.52 1.58 -1.83
CA PRO A 52 -13.40 2.29 -0.58
C PRO A 52 -12.80 1.41 0.52
N ALA A 53 -12.10 2.04 1.46
CA ALA A 53 -11.60 1.39 2.66
C ALA A 53 -11.67 2.34 3.86
N CYS A 54 -11.60 1.77 5.06
CA CYS A 54 -11.49 2.50 6.31
C CYS A 54 -10.02 2.54 6.72
N LEU A 55 -9.47 3.75 6.84
CA LEU A 55 -8.10 3.96 7.25
C LEU A 55 -8.05 4.37 8.70
N LYS A 56 -7.21 3.70 9.49
CA LYS A 56 -6.95 4.11 10.86
C LYS A 56 -6.21 5.46 10.87
N ILE A 57 -6.65 6.39 11.72
CA ILE A 57 -5.98 7.68 11.88
C ILE A 57 -4.81 7.57 12.88
N ILE A 58 -3.63 8.00 12.47
CA ILE A 58 -2.41 8.09 13.29
C ILE A 58 -2.24 9.54 13.73
N ARG A 59 -2.23 9.77 15.04
CA ARG A 59 -2.15 11.12 15.60
C ARG A 59 -0.73 11.67 15.54
N LYS A 60 -0.61 12.98 15.72
CA LYS A 60 0.69 13.66 15.80
C LYS A 60 1.62 13.01 16.84
N GLY A 61 2.85 12.72 16.43
CA GLY A 61 3.87 12.11 17.27
C GLY A 61 3.72 10.59 17.47
N GLU A 62 2.69 9.96 16.89
CA GLU A 62 2.60 8.49 16.86
C GLU A 62 3.44 7.92 15.70
N SER A 63 3.88 6.67 15.86
CA SER A 63 4.71 6.01 14.86
C SER A 63 3.93 5.63 13.61
N CYS A 64 4.49 5.96 12.45
CA CYS A 64 3.98 5.62 11.12
C CYS A 64 4.95 4.70 10.35
N ALA A 65 5.96 4.12 11.03
CA ALA A 65 6.98 3.26 10.43
C ALA A 65 6.38 2.10 9.61
N PHE A 66 5.25 1.56 10.06
CA PHE A 66 4.58 0.44 9.42
C PHE A 66 4.06 0.77 8.02
N LEU A 67 3.80 2.05 7.69
CA LEU A 67 3.41 2.48 6.35
C LEU A 67 4.48 2.17 5.30
N PHE A 68 5.76 2.10 5.70
CA PHE A 68 6.87 1.77 4.82
C PHE A 68 7.19 0.27 4.75
N THR A 69 6.57 -0.55 5.61
CA THR A 69 6.82 -2.00 5.66
C THR A 69 5.95 -2.80 4.69
N GLY A 70 4.87 -2.20 4.18
CA GLY A 70 3.95 -2.83 3.23
C GLY A 70 4.34 -2.59 1.77
N ILE A 71 5.37 -3.29 1.27
CA ILE A 71 5.72 -3.21 -0.16
C ILE A 71 4.54 -3.73 -1.00
N GLY A 72 3.87 -2.85 -1.74
CA GLY A 72 2.79 -3.20 -2.65
C GLY A 72 1.44 -3.51 -1.97
N LEU A 73 1.28 -3.22 -0.68
CA LEU A 73 -0.03 -3.28 -0.01
C LEU A 73 -0.61 -1.88 0.12
N PRO A 74 -1.94 -1.72 -0.01
CA PRO A 74 -2.59 -0.45 0.27
C PRO A 74 -2.35 -0.08 1.74
N PRO A 75 -2.14 1.21 2.06
CA PRO A 75 -2.01 1.64 3.44
C PRO A 75 -3.33 1.34 4.18
N THR A 76 -3.24 0.72 5.37
CA THR A 76 -4.39 0.49 6.26
C THR A 76 -4.58 1.60 7.29
N ALA A 77 -3.66 2.56 7.30
CA ALA A 77 -3.70 3.73 8.17
C ALA A 77 -3.13 4.93 7.44
N LYS A 78 -3.45 6.12 7.93
CA LYS A 78 -2.88 7.38 7.47
C LYS A 78 -2.65 8.32 8.65
N CYS A 79 -1.74 9.26 8.50
CA CYS A 79 -1.62 10.34 9.47
C CYS A 79 -2.90 11.21 9.46
N ASP A 80 -3.16 11.84 10.60
CA ASP A 80 -4.25 12.82 10.78
C ASP A 80 -4.15 13.97 9.76
N GLU A 81 -5.25 14.71 9.58
CA GLU A 81 -5.34 15.76 8.57
C GLU A 81 -4.18 16.77 8.67
N GLY A 82 -3.47 16.96 7.55
CA GLY A 82 -2.36 17.90 7.45
C GLY A 82 -1.01 17.40 7.97
N LEU A 83 -0.94 16.17 8.50
CA LEU A 83 0.31 15.54 8.94
C LEU A 83 0.85 14.60 7.86
N MET A 84 2.18 14.49 7.78
CA MET A 84 2.83 13.50 6.94
C MET A 84 3.73 12.60 7.77
N CYS A 85 3.90 11.36 7.32
CA CYS A 85 4.85 10.46 7.95
C CYS A 85 6.26 10.88 7.57
N ASP A 86 7.02 11.40 8.53
CA ASP A 86 8.41 11.77 8.29
C ASP A 86 9.30 10.52 8.18
N PHE A 87 10.16 10.48 7.16
CA PHE A 87 10.99 9.33 6.87
C PHE A 87 12.19 9.18 7.83
N GLN A 88 12.57 10.24 8.56
CA GLN A 88 13.69 10.22 9.50
C GLN A 88 13.23 9.86 10.92
N SER A 89 12.15 10.49 11.39
CA SER A 89 11.59 10.28 12.72
C SER A 89 10.66 9.07 12.76
N LEU A 90 10.07 8.68 11.61
CA LEU A 90 9.02 7.66 11.50
C LEU A 90 7.79 7.99 12.34
N LEU A 91 7.52 9.28 12.51
CA LEU A 91 6.38 9.83 13.24
C LEU A 91 5.49 10.66 12.30
N CYS A 92 4.21 10.80 12.64
CA CYS A 92 3.32 11.76 11.98
C CYS A 92 3.57 13.18 12.53
N GLU A 93 4.00 14.11 11.68
CA GLU A 93 4.31 15.50 12.05
C GLU A 93 3.92 16.55 11.01
#